data_AF-A0A086MKK1-F1
#
_entry.id   AF-A0A086MKK1-F1
#
_cell.length_a   1.000
_cell.length_b   1.000
_cell.length_c   1.000
_cell.angle_alpha   90.00
_cell.angle_beta   90.00
_cell.angle_gamma   90.00
#
_symmetry.space_group_name_H-M   'P 1'
#
loop_
_entity.id
_entity.type
_entity.pdbx_description
1 polymer ?
#
loop_
_entity_poly.entity_id
_entity_poly.type
_entity_poly.pdbx_seq_one_letter_code
_entity_poly.pdbx_strand_id
1 'polypeptide(L)'
;MPSWLRDEDLRKAIFPHIRREWEDTIRRVLSIMNQQALLDRNPLLARSIRNRFPYLDPLNHLQVELLKRHRSGDTDEQVVQGLHLSINGIAAGLRNSG
;
A
#
# COMPACT_ATOMS: atom_id res chain seq x y z
N MET A 1 -4.97 -12.54 -6.23
CA MET A 1 -5.42 -11.41 -5.39
C MET A 1 -6.82 -11.00 -5.83
N PRO A 2 -7.83 -10.96 -4.93
CA PRO A 2 -9.22 -10.66 -5.32
C PRO A 2 -9.38 -9.20 -5.79
N SER A 3 -10.16 -8.98 -6.87
CA SER A 3 -10.40 -7.67 -7.50
C SER A 3 -11.27 -6.76 -6.66
N TRP A 4 -10.82 -5.53 -6.43
CA TRP A 4 -11.59 -4.45 -5.80
C TRP A 4 -12.48 -3.68 -6.78
N LEU A 5 -12.16 -3.81 -8.07
CA LEU A 5 -12.95 -3.36 -9.20
C LEU A 5 -13.81 -4.54 -9.65
N ARG A 6 -15.13 -4.34 -9.69
CA ARG A 6 -16.07 -5.34 -10.23
C ARG A 6 -15.85 -5.55 -11.73
N ASP A 7 -15.33 -4.53 -12.41
CA ASP A 7 -14.95 -4.57 -13.81
C ASP A 7 -13.54 -5.16 -13.96
N GLU A 8 -13.51 -6.43 -14.37
CA GLU A 8 -12.29 -7.20 -14.56
C GLU A 8 -11.46 -6.69 -15.74
N ASP A 9 -12.12 -6.24 -16.82
CA ASP A 9 -11.47 -5.77 -18.04
C ASP A 9 -10.81 -4.41 -17.79
N LEU A 10 -11.51 -3.51 -17.09
CA LEU A 10 -10.96 -2.23 -16.65
C LEU A 10 -9.74 -2.42 -15.75
N ARG A 11 -9.78 -3.39 -14.82
CA ARG A 11 -8.65 -3.70 -13.94
C ARG A 11 -7.44 -4.20 -14.73
N LYS A 12 -7.66 -5.14 -15.66
CA LYS A 12 -6.61 -5.70 -16.51
C LYS A 12 -6.01 -4.67 -17.44
N ALA A 13 -6.81 -3.70 -17.89
CA ALA A 13 -6.32 -2.59 -18.68
C ALA A 13 -5.45 -1.65 -17.82
N ILE A 14 -5.96 -1.13 -16.71
CA ILE A 14 -5.34 0.01 -16.00
C ILE A 14 -4.15 -0.40 -15.11
N PHE A 15 -4.25 -1.51 -14.37
CA PHE A 15 -3.24 -1.83 -13.35
C PHE A 15 -1.82 -2.06 -13.92
N PRO A 16 -1.65 -2.73 -15.07
CA PRO A 16 -0.34 -2.85 -15.72
C PRO A 16 0.25 -1.49 -16.12
N HIS A 17 -0.57 -0.54 -16.59
CA HIS A 17 -0.10 0.80 -16.93
C HIS A 17 0.42 1.54 -15.68
N ILE A 18 -0.34 1.54 -14.59
CA ILE A 18 0.09 2.17 -13.32
C ILE A 18 1.40 1.55 -12.82
N ARG A 19 1.48 0.21 -12.82
CA ARG A 19 2.68 -0.52 -12.39
C ARG A 19 3.89 -0.16 -13.24
N ARG A 20 3.71 -0.13 -14.57
CA ARG A 20 4.79 0.21 -15.50
C ARG A 20 5.30 1.63 -15.28
N GLU A 21 4.40 2.60 -15.18
CA GLU A 21 4.78 4.01 -14.93
C GLU A 21 5.51 4.16 -13.59
N TRP A 22 5.08 3.44 -12.56
CA TRP A 22 5.77 3.40 -11.27
C TRP A 22 7.18 2.79 -11.37
N GLU A 23 7.34 1.66 -12.05
CA GLU A 23 8.64 1.01 -12.28
C GLU A 23 9.58 1.87 -13.14
N ASP A 24 9.05 2.50 -14.20
CA ASP A 24 9.79 3.41 -15.07
C ASP A 24 10.24 4.66 -14.32
N THR A 25 9.39 5.21 -13.45
CA THR A 25 9.72 6.36 -12.60
C THR A 25 10.84 6.01 -11.63
N ILE A 26 10.77 4.87 -10.94
CA ILE A 26 11.83 4.43 -10.03
C ILE A 26 13.15 4.28 -10.78
N ARG A 27 13.15 3.60 -11.93
CA ARG A 27 14.36 3.42 -12.75
C ARG A 27 15.00 4.75 -13.15
N ARG A 28 14.18 5.73 -13.58
CA ARG A 28 14.65 7.07 -13.96
C ARG A 28 15.23 7.82 -12.77
N VAL A 29 14.55 7.81 -11.62
CA VAL A 29 15.04 8.45 -10.38
C VAL A 29 16.38 7.86 -9.96
N LEU A 30 16.50 6.53 -9.94
CA LEU A 30 17.75 5.84 -9.59
C LEU A 30 18.89 6.18 -10.56
N SER A 31 18.59 6.25 -11.86
CA SER A 31 19.57 6.66 -12.88
C SER A 31 20.05 8.09 -12.68
N ILE A 32 19.15 9.05 -12.41
CA ILE A 32 19.48 10.45 -12.15
C ILE A 32 20.34 10.57 -10.89
N MET A 33 19.99 9.83 -9.84
CA MET A 33 20.70 9.87 -8.56
C MET A 33 21.99 9.04 -8.55
N ASN A 34 22.27 8.27 -9.60
CA ASN A 34 23.33 7.27 -9.67
C ASN A 34 23.28 6.32 -8.44
N GLN A 35 22.12 5.71 -8.22
CA GLN A 35 21.83 4.75 -7.13
C GLN A 35 21.36 3.42 -7.69
N GLN A 36 21.59 2.33 -6.95
CA GLN A 36 21.10 0.98 -7.30
C GLN A 36 19.78 0.67 -6.59
N ALA A 37 19.53 1.28 -5.43
CA ALA A 37 18.26 1.20 -4.73
C ALA A 37 17.87 2.53 -4.07
N LEU A 38 16.56 2.66 -3.81
CA LEU A 38 16.04 3.83 -3.10
C LEU A 38 16.68 3.90 -1.71
N LEU A 39 17.09 5.10 -1.34
CA LEU A 39 17.73 5.40 -0.04
C LEU A 39 19.13 4.78 0.15
N ASP A 40 19.86 4.42 -0.92
CA ASP A 40 21.25 3.95 -0.82
C ASP A 40 22.16 4.88 0.00
N ARG A 41 21.94 6.20 -0.11
CA ARG A 41 22.69 7.23 0.62
C ARG A 41 22.19 7.45 2.05
N ASN A 42 21.10 6.81 2.48
CA ASN A 42 20.56 6.92 3.84
C ASN A 42 20.11 5.54 4.37
N PRO A 43 21.06 4.64 4.69
CA PRO A 43 20.76 3.28 5.12
C PRO A 43 19.99 3.21 6.45
N LEU A 44 20.17 4.20 7.33
CA LEU A 44 19.42 4.28 8.59
C LEU A 44 17.93 4.52 8.33
N LEU A 45 17.58 5.43 7.43
CA LEU A 45 16.20 5.65 7.02
C LEU A 45 15.63 4.44 6.28
N ALA A 46 16.40 3.83 5.38
CA ALA A 46 15.99 2.63 4.66
C ALA A 46 15.63 1.49 5.62
N ARG A 47 16.48 1.25 6.63
CA ARG A 47 16.21 0.26 7.69
C ARG A 47 15.00 0.64 8.54
N SER A 48 14.88 1.91 8.91
CA SER A 48 13.73 2.40 9.69
C SER A 48 12.40 2.16 8.96
N ILE A 49 12.33 2.40 7.65
CA ILE A 49 11.14 2.12 6.84
C ILE A 49 10.89 0.62 6.76
N ARG A 50 11.92 -0.18 6.42
CA ARG A 50 11.79 -1.64 6.30
C ARG A 50 11.30 -2.30 7.59
N ASN A 51 11.75 -1.81 8.74
CA ASN A 51 11.33 -2.30 10.05
C ASN A 51 9.84 -2.07 10.34
N ARG A 52 9.16 -1.19 9.59
CA ARG A 52 7.72 -0.94 9.75
C ARG A 52 6.85 -1.89 8.91
N PHE A 53 7.38 -2.48 7.84
CA PHE A 53 6.61 -3.35 6.94
C PHE A 53 5.99 -4.57 7.63
N PRO A 54 6.67 -5.28 8.56
CA PRO A 54 6.05 -6.41 9.26
C PRO A 54 4.79 -6.06 10.06
N TYR A 55 4.60 -4.79 10.42
CA TYR A 55 3.40 -4.30 11.11
C TYR A 55 2.34 -3.76 10.14
N LEU A 56 2.79 -3.22 9.00
CA LEU A 56 1.90 -2.69 7.98
C LEU A 56 1.22 -3.80 7.17
N ASP A 57 1.93 -4.89 6.84
CA ASP A 57 1.39 -5.96 6.01
C ASP A 57 0.16 -6.64 6.63
N PRO A 58 0.15 -7.00 7.93
CA PRO A 58 -1.05 -7.53 8.58
C PRO A 58 -2.18 -6.52 8.64
N LEU A 59 -1.89 -5.24 8.91
CA LEU A 59 -2.91 -4.18 8.95
C LEU A 59 -3.54 -3.93 7.58
N ASN A 60 -2.74 -3.93 6.51
CA ASN A 60 -3.22 -3.84 5.14
C ASN A 60 -4.13 -5.03 4.81
N HIS A 61 -3.71 -6.25 5.16
CA HIS A 61 -4.52 -7.45 4.92
C HIS A 61 -5.83 -7.44 5.71
N LEU A 62 -5.80 -7.05 6.98
CA LEU A 62 -7.00 -6.89 7.81
C LEU A 62 -7.94 -5.83 7.23
N GLN A 63 -7.42 -4.65 6.87
CA GLN A 63 -8.20 -3.58 6.26
C GLN A 63 -8.91 -4.06 4.98
N VAL A 64 -8.19 -4.82 4.15
CA VAL A 64 -8.73 -5.48 2.96
C VAL A 64 -9.93 -6.39 3.33
N GLU A 65 -9.81 -7.27 4.31
CA GLU A 65 -10.95 -8.14 4.65
C GLU A 65 -12.13 -7.37 5.26
N LEU A 66 -11.87 -6.35 6.09
CA LEU A 66 -12.90 -5.50 6.68
C LEU A 66 -13.62 -4.65 5.63
N LEU A 67 -12.91 -4.11 4.66
CA LEU A 67 -13.51 -3.38 3.54
C LEU A 67 -14.42 -4.27 2.69
N LYS A 68 -14.06 -5.54 2.49
CA LYS A 68 -14.93 -6.48 1.77
C LYS A 68 -16.23 -6.72 2.52
N ARG A 69 -16.14 -7.02 3.82
CA ARG A 69 -17.31 -7.23 4.68
C ARG A 69 -18.23 -6.00 4.70
N HIS A 70 -17.66 -4.84 4.97
CA HIS A 70 -18.42 -3.59 5.01
C HIS A 70 -19.12 -3.32 3.66
N ARG A 71 -18.43 -3.54 2.53
CA ARG A 71 -19.04 -3.36 1.20
C ARG A 71 -20.08 -4.43 0.82
N SER A 72 -20.08 -5.59 1.45
CA SER A 72 -21.15 -6.58 1.32
C SER A 72 -22.38 -6.27 2.18
N GLY A 73 -22.38 -5.15 2.92
CA GLY A 73 -23.49 -4.72 3.76
C GLY A 73 -23.36 -5.16 5.22
N ASP A 74 -22.20 -5.66 5.64
CA ASP A 74 -21.94 -5.96 7.06
C ASP A 74 -21.75 -4.65 7.84
N THR A 75 -22.76 -4.31 8.63
CA THR A 75 -22.80 -3.09 9.46
C THR A 75 -22.46 -3.36 10.93
N ASP A 76 -21.85 -4.51 11.26
CA ASP A 76 -21.37 -4.78 12.61
C ASP A 76 -20.43 -3.66 13.08
N GLU A 77 -20.67 -3.13 14.28
CA GLU A 77 -19.85 -2.07 14.88
C GLU A 77 -18.37 -2.47 14.95
N GLN A 78 -18.06 -3.74 15.16
CA GLN A 78 -16.69 -4.24 15.20
C GLN A 78 -16.00 -4.14 13.83
N VAL A 79 -16.75 -4.30 12.74
CA VAL A 79 -16.22 -4.16 11.37
C VAL A 79 -15.90 -2.70 11.08
N VAL A 80 -16.80 -1.79 11.43
CA VAL A 80 -16.60 -0.34 11.26
C VAL A 80 -15.45 0.15 12.13
N GLN A 81 -15.42 -0.24 13.41
CA GLN A 81 -14.35 0.13 14.33
C GLN A 81 -12.99 -0.43 13.88
N GLY A 82 -12.95 -1.70 13.49
CA GLY A 82 -11.73 -2.32 12.95
C GLY A 82 -11.22 -1.60 11.71
N LEU A 83 -12.12 -1.13 10.84
CA LEU A 83 -11.75 -0.36 9.65
C LEU A 83 -11.09 0.96 10.05
N HIS A 84 -11.68 1.73 10.97
CA HIS A 84 -11.07 2.96 11.49
C HIS A 84 -9.71 2.74 12.15
N LEU A 85 -9.58 1.69 12.96
CA LEU A 85 -8.31 1.33 13.59
C LEU A 85 -7.24 0.98 12.55
N SER A 86 -7.60 0.23 11.50
CA SER A 86 -6.67 -0.10 10.42
C SER A 86 -6.22 1.14 9.63
N ILE A 87 -7.13 2.07 9.33
CA ILE A 87 -6.82 3.33 8.65
C ILE A 87 -5.81 4.14 9.47
N ASN A 88 -6.09 4.33 10.77
CA ASN A 88 -5.23 5.08 11.66
C ASN A 88 -3.86 4.40 11.85
N GLY A 89 -3.85 3.07 11.99
CA GLY A 89 -2.62 2.29 12.13
C GLY A 89 -1.71 2.37 10.90
N ILE A 90 -2.29 2.26 9.70
CA ILE A 90 -1.54 2.38 8.44
C ILE A 90 -1.00 3.80 8.28
N ALA A 91 -1.82 4.83 8.52
CA ALA A 91 -1.39 6.23 8.45
C ALA A 91 -0.22 6.51 9.43
N ALA A 92 -0.32 6.05 10.66
CA ALA A 92 0.74 6.20 11.66
C ALA A 92 2.05 5.48 11.26
N GLY A 93 1.94 4.30 10.63
CA GLY A 93 3.11 3.53 10.18
C GLY A 93 3.78 4.08 8.92
N LEU A 94 3.01 4.65 7.99
CA LEU A 94 3.53 5.30 6.78
C LEU A 94 4.19 6.65 7.09
N ARG A 95 3.72 7.36 8.13
CA ARG A 95 4.16 8.71 8.47
C ARG A 95 3.95 9.66 7.28
N ASN A 96 4.98 10.39 6.87
CA ASN A 96 4.89 11.45 5.87
C ASN A 96 5.08 10.83 4.48
N SER A 97 4.10 10.96 3.60
CA SER A 97 4.12 10.38 2.25
C SER A 97 3.82 11.38 1.13
N GLY A 98 3.89 12.68 1.44
CA GLY A 98 3.59 13.79 0.51
C GLY A 98 4.63 13.98 -0.59
#